data_AF-A0A2K5UJ41-F1
#
_entry.id   AF-A0A2K5UJ41-F1
#
_cell.length_a   1.000
_cell.length_b   1.000
_cell.length_c   1.000
_cell.angle_alpha   90.00
_cell.angle_beta   90.00
_cell.angle_gamma   90.00
#
_symmetry.space_group_name_H-M   'P 1'
#
loop_
_entity.id
_entity.type
_entity.pdbx_description
1 polymer ?
#
loop_
_entity_poly.entity_id
_entity_poly.type
_entity_poly.pdbx_seq_one_letter_code
_entity_poly.pdbx_strand_id
1 'polypeptide(L)'
;MAFFEPKMREILEQNCTDDEDCNFFDCFSRCDLRVNKCGAQRVNNNLQVICDKIFRHWFSAPLKSSAVSFQLQLQLQEAVQECADPGVPSGNTRRDAPSVFWKLRRLLRATLRELQEAEK
;
A
#
# COMPACT_ATOMS: atom_id res chain seq x y z
N MET A 1 10.55 -10.86 -17.37
CA MET A 1 11.86 -10.33 -17.82
C MET A 1 12.76 -10.18 -16.61
N ALA A 2 14.07 -10.37 -16.75
CA ALA A 2 15.04 -10.12 -15.68
C ALA A 2 15.87 -8.87 -16.02
N PHE A 3 16.04 -7.96 -15.07
CA PHE A 3 16.89 -6.78 -15.21
C PHE A 3 18.15 -7.01 -14.40
N PHE A 4 19.31 -6.90 -15.05
CA PHE A 4 20.61 -6.93 -14.38
C PHE A 4 20.92 -5.54 -13.80
N GLU A 5 21.71 -5.51 -12.73
CA GLU A 5 22.01 -4.32 -11.92
C GLU A 5 22.32 -3.03 -12.72
N PRO A 6 23.17 -3.02 -13.78
CA PRO A 6 23.43 -1.80 -14.54
C PRO A 6 22.18 -1.29 -15.28
N LYS A 7 21.38 -2.18 -15.85
CA LYS A 7 20.13 -1.83 -16.54
C LYS A 7 19.05 -1.39 -15.55
N MET A 8 19.07 -1.93 -14.33
CA MET A 8 18.15 -1.55 -13.28
C MET A 8 18.43 -0.12 -12.77
N ARG A 9 19.71 0.24 -12.62
CA ARG A 9 20.11 1.60 -12.21
C ARG A 9 19.71 2.66 -13.24
N GLU A 10 19.90 2.38 -14.52
CA GLU A 10 19.49 3.26 -15.62
C GLU A 10 17.97 3.55 -15.58
N ILE A 11 17.16 2.54 -15.28
CA ILE A 11 15.70 2.70 -15.17
C ILE A 11 15.31 3.50 -13.92
N LEU A 12 16.03 3.34 -12.81
CA LEU A 12 15.73 4.01 -11.55
C LEU A 12 16.21 5.47 -11.49
N GLU A 13 17.17 5.88 -12.34
CA GLU A 13 17.74 7.23 -12.39
C GLU A 13 17.25 8.03 -13.62
N GLN A 14 16.02 7.75 -14.06
CA GLN A 14 15.38 8.42 -15.20
C GLN A 14 14.97 9.87 -14.88
N ASN A 15 14.73 10.64 -15.94
CA ASN A 15 14.20 11.99 -15.79
C ASN A 15 12.72 11.94 -15.38
N CYS A 16 12.28 12.91 -14.59
CA CYS A 16 10.92 12.99 -14.07
C CYS A 16 10.40 14.43 -14.03
N THR A 17 9.08 14.55 -14.04
CA THR A 17 8.31 15.78 -13.85
C THR A 17 7.49 15.76 -12.55
N ASP A 18 7.12 14.57 -12.09
CA ASP A 18 6.49 14.35 -10.79
C ASP A 18 6.95 13.01 -10.16
N ASP A 19 6.47 12.71 -8.94
CA ASP A 19 6.82 11.49 -8.22
C ASP A 19 6.30 10.21 -8.92
N GLU A 20 5.23 10.29 -9.71
CA GLU A 20 4.62 9.13 -10.37
C GLU A 20 5.50 8.61 -11.51
N ASP A 21 6.25 9.50 -12.17
CA ASP A 21 7.29 9.15 -13.15
C ASP A 21 8.39 8.26 -12.55
N CYS A 22 8.53 8.25 -11.22
CA CYS A 22 9.55 7.47 -10.51
C CYS A 22 9.07 6.12 -9.98
N ASN A 23 7.83 5.73 -10.30
CA ASN A 23 7.27 4.46 -9.89
C ASN A 23 7.77 3.31 -10.78
N PHE A 24 8.38 2.30 -10.17
CA PHE A 24 8.87 1.11 -10.86
C PHE A 24 8.28 -0.17 -10.26
N PHE A 25 7.34 -0.78 -10.99
CA PHE A 25 6.53 -1.91 -10.51
C PHE A 25 5.87 -1.60 -9.17
N ASP A 26 6.30 -2.27 -8.11
CA ASP A 26 5.79 -2.13 -6.75
C ASP A 26 6.67 -1.21 -5.87
N CYS A 27 7.74 -0.64 -6.43
CA CYS A 27 8.62 0.28 -5.73
C CYS A 27 8.29 1.71 -6.12
N PHE A 28 8.01 2.53 -5.11
CA PHE A 28 7.78 3.96 -5.30
C PHE A 28 9.04 4.72 -4.90
N SER A 29 9.38 5.73 -5.67
CA SER A 29 10.50 6.64 -5.45
C SER A 29 10.02 8.08 -5.61
N ARG A 30 10.90 9.06 -5.38
CA ARG A 30 10.57 10.48 -5.56
C ARG A 30 11.36 11.11 -6.68
N CYS A 31 10.74 12.10 -7.30
CA CYS A 31 11.37 13.00 -8.22
C CYS A 31 12.09 14.11 -7.46
N ASP A 32 13.39 14.25 -7.66
CA ASP A 32 14.10 15.46 -7.26
C ASP A 32 13.92 16.52 -8.35
N LEU A 33 12.92 17.39 -8.16
CA LEU A 33 12.58 18.49 -9.08
C LEU A 33 13.71 19.52 -9.25
N ARG A 34 14.75 19.51 -8.40
CA ARG A 34 15.92 20.40 -8.59
C ARG A 34 16.80 19.93 -9.74
N VAL A 35 16.88 18.62 -9.93
CA VAL A 35 17.68 17.97 -10.98
C VAL A 35 16.83 17.26 -12.03
N ASN A 36 15.50 17.25 -11.86
CA ASN A 36 14.51 16.53 -12.65
C ASN A 36 14.85 15.05 -12.83
N LYS A 37 15.28 14.39 -11.75
CA LYS A 37 15.66 12.96 -11.77
C LYS A 37 15.05 12.20 -10.61
N CYS A 38 14.74 10.93 -10.89
CA CYS A 38 14.27 10.00 -9.88
C CYS A 38 15.38 9.61 -8.90
N GLY A 39 15.00 9.48 -7.63
CA GLY A 39 15.85 8.90 -6.62
C GLY A 39 15.83 7.36 -6.68
N ALA A 40 16.99 6.73 -6.51
CA ALA A 40 17.09 5.28 -6.39
C ALA A 40 16.54 4.72 -5.06
N GLN A 41 16.16 5.59 -4.11
CA GLN A 41 15.64 5.17 -2.81
C GLN A 41 14.14 4.92 -2.85
N ARG A 42 13.77 3.68 -2.50
CA ARG A 42 12.38 3.27 -2.29
C ARG A 42 11.78 3.97 -1.08
N VAL A 43 10.61 4.59 -1.26
CA VAL A 43 9.88 5.29 -0.19
C VAL A 43 8.77 4.46 0.44
N ASN A 44 8.27 3.44 -0.25
CA ASN A 44 7.25 2.53 0.27
C ASN A 44 7.85 1.24 0.89
N ASN A 45 7.03 0.52 1.64
CA ASN A 45 7.37 -0.77 2.24
C ASN A 45 6.48 -1.90 1.69
N ASN A 46 6.86 -3.15 1.99
CA ASN A 46 6.16 -4.33 1.48
C ASN A 46 4.70 -4.41 1.96
N LEU A 47 4.39 -3.92 3.16
CA LEU A 47 3.01 -3.91 3.67
C LEU A 47 2.14 -2.96 2.83
N GLN A 48 2.65 -1.76 2.49
CA GLN A 48 1.94 -0.81 1.63
C GLN A 48 1.66 -1.40 0.25
N VAL A 49 2.62 -2.13 -0.34
CA VAL A 49 2.42 -2.83 -1.63
C VAL A 49 1.29 -3.86 -1.53
N ILE A 50 1.28 -4.70 -0.49
CA ILE A 50 0.22 -5.69 -0.29
C ILE A 50 -1.13 -5.02 -0.09
N CYS A 51 -1.16 -3.94 0.69
CA CYS A 51 -2.38 -3.18 0.92
C CYS A 51 -2.92 -2.57 -0.38
N ASP A 52 -2.05 -2.02 -1.21
CA ASP A 52 -2.44 -1.37 -2.47
C ASP A 52 -2.82 -2.37 -3.57
N LYS A 53 -1.98 -3.37 -3.81
CA LYS A 53 -2.13 -4.30 -4.95
C LYS A 53 -3.08 -5.46 -4.68
N ILE A 54 -3.33 -5.81 -3.42
CA ILE A 54 -4.16 -6.97 -3.06
C ILE A 54 -5.38 -6.53 -2.27
N PHE A 55 -5.16 -5.98 -1.08
CA PHE A 55 -6.26 -5.73 -0.15
C PHE A 55 -7.21 -4.64 -0.64
N ARG A 56 -6.71 -3.58 -1.27
CA ARG A 56 -7.55 -2.51 -1.82
C ARG A 56 -8.60 -3.07 -2.77
N HIS A 57 -8.23 -4.01 -3.64
CA HIS A 57 -9.18 -4.62 -4.57
C HIS A 57 -10.12 -5.63 -3.90
N TRP A 58 -9.65 -6.36 -2.88
CA TRP A 58 -10.47 -7.35 -2.19
C TRP A 58 -11.50 -6.73 -1.26
N PHE A 59 -11.22 -5.53 -0.72
CA PHE A 59 -12.06 -4.84 0.25
C PHE A 59 -12.61 -3.50 -0.27
N SER A 60 -12.51 -3.21 -1.58
CA SER A 60 -13.11 -2.03 -2.20
C SER A 60 -14.63 -2.11 -2.31
N ALA A 61 -15.17 -3.33 -2.42
CA ALA A 61 -16.59 -3.60 -2.41
C ALA A 61 -16.97 -4.27 -1.09
N PRO A 62 -18.20 -4.08 -0.60
CA PRO A 62 -18.73 -4.87 0.50
C PRO A 62 -18.52 -6.35 0.20
N LEU A 63 -18.05 -7.10 1.19
CA LEU A 63 -17.92 -8.55 1.04
C LEU A 63 -19.31 -9.08 0.64
N LYS A 64 -19.37 -9.87 -0.45
CA LYS A 64 -20.63 -10.45 -0.95
C LYS A 64 -21.36 -11.30 0.11
N SER A 65 -20.67 -11.66 1.18
CA SER A 65 -21.24 -12.35 2.31
C SER A 65 -21.91 -11.36 3.28
N SER A 66 -23.21 -11.54 3.50
CA SER A 66 -23.97 -10.86 4.56
C SER A 66 -23.55 -11.31 5.97
N ALA A 67 -22.64 -12.28 6.09
CA ALA A 67 -22.12 -12.77 7.36
C ALA A 67 -21.27 -11.74 8.11
N VAL A 68 -20.59 -10.85 7.39
CA VAL A 68 -19.68 -9.88 8.00
C VAL A 68 -20.43 -8.59 8.28
N SER A 69 -20.36 -8.11 9.51
CA SER A 69 -21.01 -6.89 9.95
C SER A 69 -20.54 -5.68 9.13
N PHE A 70 -21.49 -4.83 8.72
CA PHE A 70 -21.21 -3.66 7.89
C PHE A 70 -20.16 -2.73 8.53
N GLN A 71 -20.23 -2.56 9.85
CA GLN A 71 -19.27 -1.74 10.59
C GLN A 71 -17.84 -2.27 10.48
N LEU A 72 -17.67 -3.60 10.53
CA LEU A 72 -16.36 -4.23 10.41
C LEU A 72 -15.82 -4.13 8.97
N GLN A 73 -16.69 -4.26 7.97
CA GLN A 73 -16.32 -4.05 6.57
C GLN A 73 -15.81 -2.62 6.32
N LEU A 74 -16.52 -1.60 6.84
CA LEU A 74 -16.13 -0.21 6.72
C LEU A 74 -14.77 0.06 7.38
N GLN A 75 -14.57 -0.43 8.61
CA GLN A 75 -13.30 -0.27 9.31
C GLN A 75 -12.13 -0.95 8.59
N LEU A 76 -12.37 -2.11 7.98
CA LEU A 76 -11.37 -2.82 7.20
C LEU A 76 -11.01 -2.05 5.92
N GLN A 77 -12.02 -1.53 5.20
CA GLN A 77 -11.81 -0.70 4.02
C GLN A 77 -10.98 0.55 4.34
N GLU A 78 -11.31 1.27 5.41
CA GLU A 78 -10.57 2.45 5.87
C GLU A 78 -9.12 2.10 6.24
N ALA A 79 -8.91 1.00 6.97
CA ALA A 79 -7.57 0.55 7.37
C ALA A 79 -6.72 0.15 6.16
N VAL A 80 -7.32 -0.44 5.13
CA VAL A 80 -6.65 -0.80 3.87
C VAL A 80 -6.27 0.45 3.08
N GLN A 81 -7.17 1.45 3.02
CA GLN A 81 -6.89 2.73 2.36
C GLN A 81 -5.73 3.46 3.05
N GLU A 82 -5.74 3.52 4.39
CA GLU A 82 -4.67 4.11 5.20
C GLU A 82 -3.33 3.38 4.97
N CYS A 83 -3.38 2.05 4.87
CA CYS A 83 -2.20 1.23 4.65
C CYS A 83 -1.62 1.34 3.25
N ALA A 84 -2.46 1.49 2.22
CA ALA A 84 -2.02 1.58 0.84
C ALA A 84 -1.47 2.95 0.46
N ASP A 85 -1.71 3.98 1.28
CA ASP A 85 -1.22 5.33 1.03
C ASP A 85 0.31 5.40 1.28
N PRO A 86 1.12 5.72 0.26
CA PRO A 86 2.57 5.87 0.40
C PRO A 86 2.97 7.10 1.23
N GLY A 87 2.03 8.01 1.52
CA GLY A 87 2.23 9.20 2.33
C GLY A 87 2.93 10.32 1.54
N VAL A 88 2.21 11.41 1.31
CA VAL A 88 2.82 12.69 0.92
C VAL A 88 3.68 13.17 2.10
N PRO A 89 4.97 13.52 1.92
CA PRO A 89 5.84 14.00 3.00
C PRO A 89 5.53 15.47 3.33
N SER A 90 4.30 15.77 3.73
CA SER A 90 4.03 17.03 4.44
C SER A 90 4.44 16.84 5.90
N GLY A 91 5.74 17.02 6.18
CA GLY A 91 6.28 17.28 7.51
C GLY A 91 6.04 16.20 8.60
N ASN A 92 7.11 15.56 9.04
CA ASN A 92 7.24 14.88 10.34
C ASN A 92 6.32 13.71 10.73
N THR A 93 5.45 13.21 9.86
CA THR A 93 4.73 11.96 10.12
C THR A 93 5.23 10.86 9.20
N ARG A 94 6.35 10.22 9.57
CA ARG A 94 6.50 8.79 9.25
C ARG A 94 5.30 8.14 9.92
N ARG A 95 4.22 7.89 9.17
CA ARG A 95 3.07 7.13 9.68
C ARG A 95 3.64 5.85 10.26
N ASP A 96 3.32 5.57 11.51
CA ASP A 96 3.83 4.40 12.22
C ASP A 96 3.33 3.14 11.51
N ALA A 97 4.06 2.65 10.52
CA ALA A 97 3.81 1.38 9.86
C ALA A 97 3.53 0.23 10.86
N PRO A 98 4.14 0.20 12.07
CA PRO A 98 3.75 -0.75 13.11
C PRO A 98 2.28 -0.64 13.55
N SER A 99 1.72 0.55 13.71
CA SER A 99 0.35 0.74 14.21
C SER A 99 -0.69 0.28 13.19
N VAL A 100 -0.48 0.59 11.91
CA VAL A 100 -1.36 0.18 10.80
C VAL A 100 -1.37 -1.34 10.63
N PHE A 101 -0.20 -2.00 10.75
CA PHE A 101 -0.11 -3.47 10.71
C PHE A 101 -0.98 -4.12 11.78
N TRP A 102 -0.89 -3.66 13.03
CA TRP A 102 -1.68 -4.23 14.13
C TRP A 102 -3.18 -3.97 13.96
N LYS A 103 -3.56 -2.79 13.47
CA LYS A 103 -4.95 -2.45 13.13
C LYS A 103 -5.51 -3.42 12.08
N LEU A 104 -4.81 -3.61 10.96
CA LEU A 104 -5.21 -4.56 9.90
C LEU A 104 -5.31 -5.99 10.41
N ARG A 105 -4.29 -6.47 11.13
CA ARG A 105 -4.28 -7.83 11.68
C ARG A 105 -5.46 -8.08 12.61
N ARG A 106 -5.83 -7.10 13.43
CA ARG A 106 -7.00 -7.20 14.33
C ARG A 106 -8.30 -7.30 13.53
N LEU A 107 -8.48 -6.44 12.54
CA LEU A 107 -9.70 -6.40 11.72
C LEU A 107 -9.85 -7.68 10.89
N LEU A 108 -8.80 -8.13 10.21
CA LEU A 108 -8.82 -9.38 9.43
C LEU A 108 -9.16 -10.60 10.30
N ARG A 109 -8.66 -10.65 11.54
CA ARG A 109 -9.01 -11.72 12.50
C ARG A 109 -10.47 -11.66 12.93
N ALA A 110 -11.03 -10.47 13.11
CA ALA A 110 -12.45 -10.31 13.42
C ALA A 110 -13.32 -10.75 12.23
N THR A 111 -12.95 -10.35 11.01
CA THR A 111 -13.67 -10.73 9.79
C THR A 111 -13.66 -12.24 9.58
N LEU A 112 -12.50 -12.89 9.80
CA LEU A 112 -12.39 -14.34 9.72
C LEU A 112 -13.30 -15.05 10.74
N ARG A 113 -13.45 -14.52 11.95
CA ARG A 113 -14.35 -15.10 12.97
C ARG A 113 -15.80 -15.01 12.56
N GLU A 114 -16.27 -13.84 12.11
CA GLU A 114 -17.65 -13.66 11.65
C GLU A 114 -17.97 -14.58 10.46
N LEU A 115 -17.03 -14.74 9.51
CA LEU A 115 -17.18 -15.69 8.40
C LEU A 115 -17.28 -17.15 8.89
N GLN A 116 -16.43 -17.56 9.82
CA GLN A 116 -16.45 -18.91 10.39
C GLN A 116 -17.70 -19.21 11.22
N GLU A 117 -18.27 -18.20 11.89
CA GLU A 117 -19.51 -18.34 12.65
C GLU A 117 -20.73 -18.49 11.72
N ALA A 118 -20.72 -17.88 10.54
CA ALA A 118 -21.79 -18.01 9.57
C ALA A 118 -21.75 -19.31 8.75
N GLU A 119 -20.61 -20.00 8.71
CA GLU A 119 -20.47 -21.32 8.08
C GLU A 119 -20.87 -22.49 9.00
N LYS A 120 -21.11 -22.22 10.29
CA LYS A 120 -21.58 -23.21 11.28
C LYS A 120 -23.10 -23.28 11.32
#